data_AF-A0A4V5RMN0-F1
#
_entry.id   AF-A0A4V5RMN0-F1
#
_cell.length_a   1.000
_cell.length_b   1.000
_cell.length_c   1.000
_cell.angle_alpha   90.00
_cell.angle_beta   90.00
_cell.angle_gamma   90.00
#
_symmetry.space_group_name_H-M   'P 1'
#
loop_
_entity.id
_entity.type
_entity.pdbx_description
1 polymer ?
#
loop_
_entity_poly.entity_id
_entity_poly.type
_entity_poly.pdbx_seq_one_letter_code
_entity_poly.pdbx_strand_id
1 'polypeptide(L)'
;VLGDKLGLKKSLCIAFSLKALGVALPLISTHPIALLISSLLVGIFTPGTVTLVSTYTLEIVGYELHTKAWAGMTLSFAVSQGVVGLLMAYYLN
;
A
#
# COMPACT_ATOMS: atom_id res chain seq x y z
N VAL A 1 10.28 17.25 -3.41
CA VAL A 1 11.77 17.27 -3.46
C VAL A 1 12.39 15.99 -4.01
N LEU A 2 12.13 14.76 -3.53
CA LEU A 2 12.63 13.54 -4.22
C LEU A 2 11.69 13.03 -5.34
N GLY A 3 10.40 13.41 -5.30
CA GLY A 3 9.38 13.02 -6.29
C GLY A 3 9.37 13.83 -7.59
N ASP A 4 10.01 15.00 -7.63
CA ASP A 4 9.84 15.97 -8.72
C ASP A 4 10.59 15.62 -10.01
N LYS A 5 11.50 14.63 -10.00
CA LYS A 5 12.30 14.27 -11.19
C LYS A 5 12.25 12.82 -11.62
N LEU A 6 11.72 11.88 -10.81
CA LEU A 6 11.71 10.46 -11.15
C LEU A 6 10.41 9.98 -11.83
N GLY A 7 9.35 10.78 -11.81
CA GLY A 7 8.02 10.38 -12.29
C GLY A 7 7.30 9.51 -11.27
N LEU A 8 6.05 9.87 -10.95
CA LEU A 8 5.21 9.19 -9.96
C LEU A 8 5.12 7.67 -10.17
N LYS A 9 5.16 7.20 -11.43
CA LYS A 9 5.23 5.77 -11.78
C LYS A 9 6.43 5.05 -11.15
N LYS A 10 7.63 5.65 -11.16
CA LYS A 10 8.82 5.04 -10.56
C LYS A 10 8.74 5.03 -9.05
N SER A 11 8.21 6.09 -8.43
CA SER A 11 7.95 6.11 -6.98
C SER A 11 6.97 5.03 -6.55
N LEU A 12 5.89 4.82 -7.32
CA LEU A 12 4.92 3.74 -7.09
C LEU A 12 5.60 2.36 -7.18
N CYS A 13 6.41 2.14 -8.22
CA CYS A 13 7.10 0.86 -8.42
C CYS A 13 8.10 0.57 -7.28
N ILE A 14 8.83 1.60 -6.83
CA ILE A 14 9.76 1.50 -5.69
C ILE A 14 8.99 1.23 -4.39
N ALA A 15 7.88 1.92 -4.13
CA ALA A 15 7.05 1.72 -2.95
C ALA A 15 6.45 0.31 -2.91
N PHE A 16 5.91 -0.19 -4.03
CA PHE A 16 5.42 -1.57 -4.12
C PHE A 16 6.53 -2.60 -3.95
N SER A 17 7.72 -2.37 -4.52
CA SER A 17 8.88 -3.27 -4.38
C SER A 17 9.38 -3.32 -2.94
N LEU A 18 9.46 -2.18 -2.26
CA LEU A 18 9.83 -2.10 -0.84
C LEU A 18 8.78 -2.79 0.05
N LYS A 19 7.49 -2.63 -0.27
CA LYS A 19 6.41 -3.30 0.46
C LYS A 19 6.45 -4.82 0.26
N ALA A 20 6.74 -5.30 -0.95
CA ALA A 20 6.91 -6.71 -1.24
C ALA A 20 8.09 -7.31 -0.45
N LEU A 21 9.22 -6.59 -0.36
CA LEU A 21 10.36 -7.00 0.46
C LEU A 21 10.02 -7.01 1.96
N GLY A 22 9.27 -6.02 2.44
CA GLY A 22 8.82 -5.95 3.83
C GLY A 22 7.89 -7.11 4.22
N VAL A 23 6.97 -7.52 3.33
CA VAL A 23 6.08 -8.67 3.56
C VAL A 23 6.80 -10.01 3.39
N ALA A 24 7.88 -10.06 2.60
CA ALA A 24 8.70 -11.27 2.44
C ALA A 24 9.66 -11.51 3.62
N LEU A 25 10.04 -10.46 4.37
CA LEU A 25 10.99 -10.56 5.48
C LEU A 25 10.55 -11.57 6.59
N PRO A 26 9.29 -11.57 7.05
CA PRO A 26 8.80 -12.52 8.06
C PRO A 26 8.83 -13.99 7.59
N LEU A 27 8.84 -14.24 6.28
CA LEU A 27 8.94 -15.61 5.73
C LEU A 27 10.34 -16.21 5.93
N ILE A 28 11.36 -15.39 6.14
CA ILE A 28 12.76 -15.82 6.27
C ILE A 28 13.19 -15.85 7.74
N SER A 29 12.61 -15.01 8.61
CA SER A 29 12.97 -14.98 10.03
C SER A 29 11.84 -14.48 10.94
N THR A 30 11.48 -15.27 11.95
CA THR A 30 10.49 -14.95 13.00
C THR A 30 11.10 -14.24 14.22
N HIS A 31 12.33 -13.74 14.12
CA HIS A 31 13.00 -13.06 15.23
C HIS A 31 12.24 -11.78 15.62
N PRO A 32 12.06 -11.45 16.92
CA PRO A 32 11.25 -10.29 17.37
C PRO A 32 11.68 -8.95 16.76
N ILE A 33 12.99 -8.78 16.54
CA ILE A 33 13.57 -7.57 15.90
C ILE A 33 13.18 -7.51 14.41
N ALA A 34 13.16 -8.65 13.71
CA ALA A 34 12.72 -8.70 12.31
C ALA A 34 11.23 -8.36 12.19
N LEU A 35 10.40 -8.81 13.13
CA LEU A 35 8.99 -8.44 13.21
C LEU A 35 8.80 -6.95 13.50
N LEU A 36 9.61 -6.35 14.39
CA LEU A 36 9.57 -4.91 14.67
C LEU A 36 9.90 -4.07 13.43
N ILE A 37 10.99 -4.42 12.73
CA ILE A 37 11.41 -3.74 11.49
C ILE A 37 10.35 -3.90 10.40
N SER A 38 9.80 -5.11 10.24
CA SER A 38 8.70 -5.38 9.31
C SER A 38 7.48 -4.52 9.62
N SER A 39 7.09 -4.41 10.90
CA SER A 39 5.95 -3.64 11.35
C SER A 39 6.13 -2.14 11.10
N LEU A 40 7.32 -1.60 11.38
CA LEU A 40 7.67 -0.21 11.10
C LEU A 40 7.67 0.09 9.60
N LEU A 41 8.28 -0.78 8.80
CA LEU A 41 8.29 -0.64 7.34
C LEU A 41 6.87 -0.68 6.79
N VAL A 42 6.10 -1.72 7.09
CA VAL A 42 4.70 -1.83 6.64
C VAL A 42 3.87 -0.64 7.14
N GLY A 43 4.08 -0.20 8.38
CA GLY A 43 3.37 0.93 8.99
C GLY A 43 3.65 2.27 8.32
N ILE A 44 4.89 2.54 7.88
CA ILE A 44 5.25 3.77 7.17
C ILE A 44 4.87 3.69 5.68
N PHE A 45 5.11 2.54 5.05
CA PHE A 45 4.84 2.37 3.62
C PHE A 45 3.36 2.30 3.31
N THR A 46 2.51 1.82 4.20
CA THR A 46 1.06 1.76 3.95
C THR A 46 0.43 3.14 3.71
N PRO A 47 0.53 4.13 4.62
CA PRO A 47 0.03 5.48 4.36
C PRO A 47 0.82 6.18 3.25
N GLY A 48 2.15 5.98 3.15
CA GLY A 48 2.97 6.58 2.10
C GLY A 48 2.55 6.16 0.68
N THR A 49 2.23 4.88 0.47
CA THR A 49 1.79 4.36 -0.83
C THR A 49 0.39 4.86 -1.17
N VAL A 50 -0.51 4.94 -0.18
CA VAL A 50 -1.87 5.47 -0.35
C VAL A 50 -1.83 6.93 -0.79
N THR A 51 -0.98 7.75 -0.16
CA THR A 51 -0.78 9.16 -0.55
C THR A 51 -0.24 9.26 -1.97
N LEU A 52 0.79 8.47 -2.34
CA LEU A 52 1.35 8.46 -3.69
C LEU A 52 0.32 8.05 -4.76
N VAL A 53 -0.50 7.03 -4.50
CA VAL A 53 -1.60 6.62 -5.39
C VAL A 53 -2.63 7.73 -5.54
N SER A 54 -2.96 8.44 -4.45
CA SER A 54 -3.90 9.56 -4.49
C SER A 54 -3.40 10.69 -5.37
N THR A 55 -2.13 11.11 -5.17
CA THR A 55 -1.49 12.16 -5.96
C THR A 55 -1.35 11.75 -7.42
N TYR A 56 -0.96 10.50 -7.70
CA TYR A 56 -0.84 10.00 -9.07
C TYR A 56 -2.18 9.94 -9.78
N THR A 57 -3.23 9.54 -9.07
CA THR A 57 -4.60 9.54 -9.63
C THR A 57 -5.03 10.96 -9.95
N LEU A 58 -4.76 11.93 -9.07
CA LEU A 58 -5.07 13.34 -9.28
C LEU A 58 -4.38 13.91 -10.53
N GLU A 59 -3.13 13.52 -10.79
CA GLU A 59 -2.43 13.89 -12.03
C GLU A 59 -3.05 13.27 -13.29
N ILE A 60 -3.54 12.02 -13.23
CA ILE A 60 -4.09 11.34 -14.41
C ILE A 60 -5.51 11.81 -14.74
N VAL A 61 -6.40 11.83 -13.75
CA VAL A 61 -7.83 12.07 -13.98
C VAL A 61 -8.21 13.55 -13.84
N GLY A 62 -7.30 14.37 -13.32
CA GLY A 62 -7.57 15.77 -12.99
C GLY A 62 -8.46 15.92 -11.75
N TYR A 63 -8.60 17.16 -11.27
CA TYR A 63 -9.33 17.47 -10.04
C TYR A 63 -10.81 17.05 -10.10
N GLU A 64 -11.47 17.24 -11.26
CA GLU A 64 -12.91 17.00 -11.42
C GLU A 64 -13.30 15.53 -11.26
N LEU A 65 -12.46 14.60 -11.69
CA LEU A 65 -12.72 13.16 -11.63
C LEU A 65 -12.03 12.47 -10.45
N HIS A 66 -11.17 13.19 -9.70
CA HIS A 66 -10.36 12.63 -8.62
C HIS A 66 -11.22 11.98 -7.54
N THR A 67 -12.25 12.69 -7.05
CA THR A 67 -13.15 12.18 -6.00
C THR A 67 -13.83 10.88 -6.41
N LYS A 68 -14.28 10.77 -7.66
CA LYS A 68 -14.96 9.57 -8.17
C LYS A 68 -13.98 8.39 -8.34
N ALA A 69 -12.80 8.65 -8.89
CA ALA A 69 -11.75 7.64 -9.02
C ALA A 69 -11.25 7.18 -7.64
N TRP A 70 -11.06 8.10 -6.71
CA TRP A 70 -10.66 7.84 -5.33
C TRP A 70 -11.69 6.99 -4.57
N ALA A 71 -12.98 7.30 -4.73
CA ALA A 71 -14.06 6.50 -4.16
C ALA A 71 -14.02 5.05 -4.67
N GLY A 72 -13.80 4.85 -5.98
CA GLY A 72 -13.66 3.51 -6.56
C GLY A 72 -12.46 2.72 -6.01
N MET A 73 -11.30 3.36 -5.89
CA MET A 73 -10.10 2.75 -5.30
C MET A 73 -10.31 2.38 -3.82
N THR A 74 -10.96 3.27 -3.05
CA THR A 74 -11.22 3.04 -1.63
C THR A 74 -12.22 1.90 -1.42
N LEU A 75 -13.25 1.81 -2.28
CA LEU A 75 -14.18 0.69 -2.29
C LEU A 75 -13.46 -0.63 -2.59
N SER A 76 -12.61 -0.68 -3.62
CA SER A 76 -11.85 -1.88 -3.96
C SER A 76 -10.94 -2.32 -2.80
N PHE A 77 -10.31 -1.36 -2.11
CA PHE A 77 -9.53 -1.64 -0.90
C PHE A 77 -10.39 -2.21 0.22
N ALA A 78 -11.53 -1.58 0.52
CA ALA A 78 -12.45 -2.04 1.57
C ALA A 78 -12.99 -3.46 1.28
N VAL A 79 -13.38 -3.74 0.04
CA VAL A 79 -13.83 -5.07 -0.39
C VAL A 79 -12.71 -6.10 -0.21
N SER A 80 -11.49 -5.79 -0.63
CA SER A 80 -10.34 -6.70 -0.48
C SER A 80 -10.05 -7.01 0.99
N GLN A 81 -10.06 -5.98 1.85
CA GLN A 81 -9.87 -6.15 3.29
C GLN A 81 -11.01 -6.95 3.92
N GLY A 82 -12.25 -6.77 3.46
CA GLY A 82 -13.41 -7.55 3.90
C GLY A 82 -13.30 -9.03 3.52
N VAL A 83 -12.93 -9.34 2.27
CA VAL A 83 -12.77 -10.73 1.79
C VAL A 83 -11.65 -11.44 2.53
N VAL A 84 -10.47 -10.80 2.66
CA VAL A 84 -9.34 -11.38 3.40
C VAL A 84 -9.65 -11.52 4.89
N GLY A 85 -10.33 -10.54 5.49
CA GLY A 85 -10.77 -10.60 6.88
C GLY A 85 -11.74 -11.76 7.14
N LEU A 86 -12.69 -11.98 6.22
CA LEU A 86 -13.60 -13.14 6.27
C LEU A 86 -12.85 -14.46 6.11
N LEU A 87 -11.93 -14.57 5.15
CA LEU A 87 -11.11 -15.76 4.96
C LEU A 87 -10.28 -16.09 6.21
N MET A 88 -9.65 -15.07 6.81
CA MET A 88 -8.90 -15.23 8.06
C MET A 88 -9.80 -15.67 9.21
N ALA A 89 -10.99 -15.08 9.37
CA ALA A 89 -11.95 -15.46 10.39
C ALA A 89 -12.44 -16.91 10.24
N TYR A 90 -12.62 -17.38 8.99
CA TYR A 90 -12.94 -18.78 8.70
C TYR A 90 -11.78 -19.74 8.97
N TYR A 91 -10.53 -19.31 8.73
CA TYR A 91 -9.35 -20.16 8.94
C TYR A 91 -8.95 -20.27 10.42
N LEU A 92 -9.36 -19.32 11.26
CA LEU A 92 -9.07 -19.28 12.70
C LEU A 92 -10.15 -19.98 13.56
N ASN A 93 -11.18 -20.55 12.93
CA ASN A 93 -12.34 -21.20 13.55
C ASN A 93 -12.35 -22.70 13.22
#